data_AF-A0A442ZQ73-F1
#
_entry.id   AF-A0A442ZQ73-F1
#
_cell.length_a   1.000
_cell.length_b   1.000
_cell.length_c   1.000
_cell.angle_alpha   90.00
_cell.angle_beta   90.00
_cell.angle_gamma   90.00
#
_symmetry.space_group_name_H-M   'P 1'
#
loop_
_entity.id
_entity.type
_entity.pdbx_description
1 polymer ?
#
loop_
_entity_poly.entity_id
_entity_poly.type
_entity_poly.pdbx_seq_one_letter_code
_entity_poly.pdbx_strand_id
1 'polypeptide(L)' 'MSRPNDKSTIAPAPADERRQILLHLDGGLIKDLKKAAVDLETSASAIANEAVDDWLAKRGLRKSDGNT' A
#
# COMPACT_ATOMS: atom_id res chain seq x y z
N MET A 1 3.27 42.92 22.26
CA MET A 1 2.45 41.77 22.69
C MET A 1 2.67 40.61 21.72
N SER A 2 3.17 39.49 22.24
CA SER A 2 3.27 38.15 21.61
C SER A 2 1.88 37.66 21.16
N ARG A 3 1.73 36.82 20.12
CA ARG A 3 2.21 35.43 20.03
C ARG A 3 2.60 35.03 18.59
N PRO A 4 3.74 34.36 18.38
CA PRO A 4 4.03 33.63 17.15
C PRO A 4 3.26 32.30 17.16
N ASN A 5 2.50 32.00 16.10
CA ASN A 5 1.85 30.70 15.96
C ASN A 5 2.90 29.70 15.46
N ASP A 6 3.30 28.82 16.38
CA ASP A 6 4.28 27.76 16.22
C ASP A 6 3.98 26.91 14.97
N LYS A 7 4.92 26.94 14.03
CA LYS A 7 4.99 25.96 12.94
C LYS A 7 5.42 24.63 13.57
N SER A 8 4.46 23.85 14.06
CA SER A 8 4.68 22.42 14.23
C SER A 8 4.72 21.78 12.85
N THR A 9 5.86 21.96 12.18
CA THR A 9 6.31 21.14 11.06
C THR A 9 6.53 19.76 11.63
N ILE A 10 5.47 18.95 11.58
CA ILE A 10 5.60 17.50 11.69
C ILE A 10 6.38 17.11 10.44
N ALA A 11 7.69 16.90 10.57
CA ALA A 11 8.47 16.33 9.49
C ALA A 11 7.81 14.98 9.14
N PRO A 12 7.43 14.74 7.87
CA PRO A 12 6.99 13.40 7.51
C PRO A 12 8.15 12.46 7.82
N ALA A 13 7.87 11.42 8.62
CA ALA A 13 8.78 10.30 8.80
C ALA A 13 9.29 9.85 7.42
N PRO A 14 10.55 9.37 7.31
CA PRO A 14 11.09 8.92 6.03
C PRO A 14 10.08 7.92 5.45
N ALA A 15 9.51 8.28 4.30
CA ALA A 15 8.59 7.43 3.60
C ALA A 15 9.34 6.13 3.31
N ASP A 16 8.98 5.09 4.07
CA ASP A 16 9.02 3.68 3.68
C ASP A 16 9.01 3.63 2.14
N GLU A 17 10.04 3.07 1.49
CA GLU A 17 10.38 3.18 0.05
C GLU A 17 9.30 2.60 -0.91
N ARG A 18 8.04 2.60 -0.48
CA ARG A 18 6.86 2.20 -1.20
C ARG A 18 6.67 3.09 -2.40
N ARG A 19 6.96 2.51 -3.56
CA ARG A 19 6.64 3.10 -4.86
C ARG A 19 5.17 2.81 -5.17
N GLN A 20 4.49 3.81 -5.71
CA GLN A 20 3.08 3.69 -6.13
C GLN A 20 3.01 3.46 -7.63
N ILE A 21 2.09 2.60 -8.05
CA ILE A 21 1.71 2.41 -9.45
C ILE A 21 0.19 2.53 -9.57
N LEU A 22 -0.26 3.20 -10.62
CA LEU A 22 -1.68 3.27 -10.96
C LEU A 22 -2.04 2.09 -11.88
N LEU A 23 -3.04 1.31 -11.49
CA LEU A 23 -3.53 0.17 -12.27
C LEU A 23 -4.97 0.43 -12.73
N HIS A 24 -5.25 0.12 -13.99
CA HIS A 24 -6.61 0.05 -14.50
C HIS A 24 -7.15 -1.36 -14.26
N LEU A 25 -8.23 -1.45 -13.49
CA LEU A 25 -8.92 -2.70 -13.18
C LEU A 25 -10.38 -2.61 -13.63
N ASP A 26 -11.01 -3.76 -13.83
CA ASP A 26 -12.45 -3.81 -14.06
C ASP A 26 -13.23 -3.17 -12.90
N GLY A 27 -14.31 -2.47 -13.22
CA GLY A 27 -15.12 -1.75 -12.24
C GLY A 27 -15.81 -2.67 -11.23
N GLY A 28 -16.19 -3.89 -11.62
CA GLY A 28 -16.70 -4.92 -10.72
C GLY A 28 -15.62 -5.40 -9.76
N LEU A 29 -14.43 -5.69 -10.28
CA LEU A 29 -13.29 -6.12 -9.46
C LEU A 29 -12.90 -5.07 -8.40
N ILE A 30 -12.94 -3.77 -8.74
CA ILE A 30 -12.67 -2.69 -7.76
C ILE A 30 -13.71 -2.71 -6.64
N LYS A 31 -14.98 -2.95 -6.95
CA LYS A 31 -16.05 -3.01 -5.93
C LYS A 31 -15.85 -4.21 -5.01
N ASP A 32 -15.56 -5.38 -5.58
CA ASP A 32 -15.35 -6.60 -4.82
C ASP A 32 -14.12 -6.48 -3.91
N LEU A 33 -13.02 -5.90 -4.41
CA LEU A 33 -11.81 -5.66 -3.63
C LEU A 33 -12.07 -4.70 -2.45
N LYS A 34 -12.83 -3.64 -2.68
CA LYS A 34 -13.22 -2.70 -1.61
C LYS A 34 -14.12 -3.36 -0.57
N LYS A 35 -15.08 -4.17 -1.02
CA LYS A 35 -15.97 -4.90 -0.12
C LYS A 35 -15.18 -5.89 0.75
N ALA A 36 -14.31 -6.69 0.14
CA ALA A 36 -13.43 -7.61 0.86
C ALA A 36 -12.54 -6.89 1.87
N ALA A 37 -12.02 -5.70 1.53
CA ALA A 37 -11.24 -4.89 2.47
C ALA A 37 -12.05 -4.48 3.71
N VAL A 38 -13.32 -4.11 3.55
CA VAL A 38 -14.21 -3.81 4.67
C VAL A 38 -14.51 -5.07 5.49
N ASP A 39 -14.88 -6.16 4.83
CA ASP A 39 -15.28 -7.42 5.48
C ASP A 39 -14.13 -8.04 6.29
N LEU A 40 -12.88 -7.84 5.86
CA LEU A 40 -11.66 -8.36 6.50
C LEU A 40 -10.94 -7.34 7.39
N GLU A 41 -11.56 -6.17 7.65
CA GLU A 41 -10.96 -5.08 8.44
C GLU A 41 -9.53 -4.69 7.98
N THR A 42 -9.31 -4.67 6.66
CA THR A 42 -8.01 -4.39 6.03
C THR A 42 -8.14 -3.36 4.91
N SER A 43 -7.09 -3.17 4.11
CA SER A 43 -7.09 -2.26 2.95
C SER A 43 -7.07 -3.00 1.62
N ALA A 44 -7.67 -2.40 0.59
CA ALA A 44 -7.65 -2.93 -0.76
C ALA A 44 -6.20 -3.11 -1.30
N SER A 45 -5.28 -2.22 -0.89
CA SER A 45 -3.87 -2.32 -1.22
C SER A 45 -3.18 -3.49 -0.51
N ALA A 46 -3.53 -3.80 0.75
CA ALA A 46 -3.00 -4.96 1.44
C ALA A 46 -3.40 -6.27 0.74
N ILE A 47 -4.69 -6.39 0.39
CA ILE A 47 -5.20 -7.55 -0.38
C ILE A 47 -4.52 -7.64 -1.74
N ALA A 48 -4.38 -6.51 -2.45
CA ALA A 48 -3.71 -6.49 -3.75
C ALA A 48 -2.23 -6.89 -3.63
N ASN A 49 -1.53 -6.40 -2.59
CA ASN A 49 -0.13 -6.76 -2.35
C ASN A 49 0.03 -8.25 -2.05
N GLU A 50 -0.85 -8.82 -1.22
CA GLU A 50 -0.88 -10.26 -0.93
C GLU A 50 -1.11 -11.07 -2.22
N ALA A 51 -2.14 -10.73 -2.99
CA ALA A 51 -2.46 -11.43 -4.23
C ALA A 51 -1.33 -11.34 -5.28
N VAL A 52 -0.70 -10.17 -5.41
CA VAL A 52 0.45 -9.97 -6.31
C VAL A 52 1.66 -10.74 -5.81
N ASP A 53 1.92 -10.75 -4.50
CA ASP A 53 3.01 -11.53 -3.91
C ASP A 53 2.87 -13.02 -4.22
N ASP A 54 1.71 -13.57 -3.89
CA ASP A 54 1.33 -14.95 -4.17
C ASP A 54 1.51 -15.31 -5.65
N TRP A 55 1.06 -14.43 -6.55
CA TRP A 55 1.12 -14.62 -7.99
C TRP A 55 2.57 -14.65 -8.51
N LEU A 56 3.44 -13.80 -7.95
CA LEU A 56 4.86 -13.73 -8.30
C LEU A 56 5.64 -14.92 -7.72
N ALA A 57 5.38 -15.28 -6.47
CA ALA A 57 6.03 -16.40 -5.79
C ALA A 57 5.72 -17.73 -6.49
N LYS A 58 4.46 -17.98 -6.86
CA LYS A 58 4.03 -19.18 -7.61
C LYS A 58 4.72 -19.33 -8.98
N ARG A 59 5.27 -18.25 -9.53
CA ARG A 59 6.00 -18.25 -10.81
C ARG A 59 7.52 -18.18 -10.66
N GLY A 60 8.04 -18.14 -9.44
CA GLY A 60 9.47 -17.91 -9.19
C GLY A 60 9.97 -16.54 -9.69
N LEU A 61 9.06 -15.58 -9.88
CA LEU A 61 9.39 -14.22 -10.36
C LEU A 61 9.77 -13.29 -9.21
N ARG A 62 9.36 -13.63 -7.98
CA ARG A 62 9.82 -12.95 -6.78
C ARG A 62 11.16 -13.55 -6.37
N LYS A 63 12.24 -12.82 -6.60
CA LYS A 63 13.50 -13.12 -5.93
C LYS A 63 13.36 -12.67 -4.49
N SER A 64 13.60 -13.57 -3.55
CA SER A 64 13.93 -13.17 -2.19
C SER A 64 15.22 -12.39 -2.31
N ASP A 65 15.15 -11.06 -2.30
CA ASP A 65 16.35 -10.24 -2.14
C ASP A 65 16.86 -10.54 -0.73
N GLY A 66 17.70 -11.57 -0.64
CA GLY A 66 18.48 -11.89 0.54
C GLY A 66 19.48 -10.78 0.76
N ASN A 67 19.09 -9.76 1.52
CA ASN A 67 20.02 -8.79 2.06
C ASN A 67 20.79 -9.47 3.20
N THR A 68 21.97 -10.00 2.86
CA THR A 68 23.09 -10.25 3.79
C THR A 68 23.69 -8.91 4.21
#